data_AF-A0A315AVI3-F1
#
_entry.id   AF-A0A315AVI3-F1
#
_cell.length_a   1.000
_cell.length_b   1.000
_cell.length_c   1.000
_cell.angle_alpha   90.00
_cell.angle_beta   90.00
_cell.angle_gamma   90.00
#
_symmetry.space_group_name_H-M   'P 1'
#
loop_
_entity.id
_entity.type
_entity.pdbx_description
1 polymer ?
#
loop_
_entity_poly.entity_id
_entity_poly.type
_entity_poly.pdbx_seq_one_letter_code
_entity_poly.pdbx_strand_id
1 'polypeptide(L)'
;MQKYGPVCPLLREVMMSRVFKALILCLSFWLSANSQAMTLERVGKDLFATGPTVDHDFVQFKDALAQGGIERLILVNGPGGDLWTGMQVARMVRDAKITTLASGACMSACSLIFMAGQVRAFGTGSLPRVTMVGIHGAHDRDSKRVNSTFMPQMFDWYKQQMGDKFEAQVINQALNDIQEASGFLRIRELKRTQEKDRTPWFCPTGQTPFDQCQQHTGKDAFSLGVVTQTETVPLQLPASMKVQLGFFGKSLGEPMVDMHDRAGVLIEGLCKGQLLCKTIGQRTFNNYLSANHNKAMAIGWGKSGYGVRWGVDDPGLAMLGALYHCNHAKNNAKLCRLVSVNEHEVLPLYDEESAQAAAMLGQLPTPSLEHLQAERDEPGASTPSKLRWGQALTGMTPKSLDGIQRWDTGTLAQALRQTDRPVVIDAASFGPVIPGALSFINSGLAFEDDKLEQPYAERFGQMLRAAAPDLNKPVVFYCSHSESWLSVNAAMRARQLGYTQVIWYRGGFKAWTQAGLPTVGRVPVAVLY
;
A
#
# COMPACT_ATOMS: atom_id res chain seq x y z
N MET A 1 -42.39 54.81 14.17
CA MET A 1 -43.13 55.29 12.98
C MET A 1 -42.06 55.57 11.91
N GLN A 2 -42.10 55.04 10.67
CA GLN A 2 -43.03 55.37 9.55
C GLN A 2 -43.05 56.89 9.28
N LYS A 3 -42.88 57.45 8.06
CA LYS A 3 -42.75 56.97 6.65
C LYS A 3 -42.04 58.11 5.83
N TYR A 4 -41.65 58.06 4.54
CA TYR A 4 -41.78 57.11 3.40
C TYR A 4 -40.67 57.38 2.33
N GLY A 5 -40.70 56.71 1.16
CA GLY A 5 -40.08 57.15 -0.12
C GLY A 5 -41.16 57.74 -1.07
N PRO A 6 -41.18 57.52 -2.41
CA PRO A 6 -40.24 56.83 -3.34
C PRO A 6 -39.37 57.87 -4.14
N VAL A 7 -38.98 57.87 -5.44
CA VAL A 7 -39.30 57.18 -6.73
C VAL A 7 -38.04 57.15 -7.66
N CYS A 8 -37.99 56.24 -8.63
CA CYS A 8 -37.08 56.20 -9.80
C CYS A 8 -37.87 55.67 -11.04
N PRO A 9 -37.56 56.07 -12.29
CA PRO A 9 -37.31 55.05 -13.33
C PRO A 9 -36.36 55.42 -14.51
N LEU A 10 -35.72 54.39 -15.10
CA LEU A 10 -35.55 54.02 -16.55
C LEU A 10 -35.36 55.13 -17.63
N LEU A 11 -34.63 54.99 -18.76
CA LEU A 11 -34.11 53.88 -19.60
C LEU A 11 -32.67 54.22 -20.10
N ARG A 12 -31.97 53.49 -21.02
CA ARG A 12 -31.66 52.05 -21.26
C ARG A 12 -31.31 51.82 -22.75
N GLU A 13 -30.03 51.58 -23.10
CA GLU A 13 -29.56 51.26 -24.47
C GLU A 13 -28.48 50.14 -24.50
N VAL A 14 -28.10 49.65 -25.69
CA VAL A 14 -27.69 48.24 -25.92
C VAL A 14 -26.63 48.08 -27.05
N MET A 15 -25.99 46.90 -27.08
CA MET A 15 -25.37 46.19 -28.23
C MET A 15 -23.82 46.19 -28.40
N MET A 16 -23.26 45.01 -28.06
CA MET A 16 -22.32 44.20 -28.87
C MET A 16 -21.17 44.86 -29.65
N SER A 17 -19.95 44.44 -29.30
CA SER A 17 -19.07 43.81 -30.29
C SER A 17 -18.36 42.58 -29.71
N ARG A 18 -17.98 41.63 -30.56
CA ARG A 18 -17.22 40.41 -30.23
C ARG A 18 -15.89 40.45 -30.99
N VAL A 19 -14.85 39.80 -30.46
CA VAL A 19 -14.01 38.79 -31.16
C VAL A 19 -12.77 38.44 -30.33
N PHE A 20 -12.55 37.14 -30.12
CA PHE A 20 -11.31 36.45 -29.73
C PHE A 20 -10.50 36.96 -28.51
N LYS A 21 -10.67 36.25 -27.40
CA LYS A 21 -9.53 35.80 -26.56
C LYS A 21 -9.55 34.27 -26.53
N ALA A 22 -8.48 33.62 -26.96
CA ALA A 22 -8.35 32.17 -26.88
C ALA A 22 -7.89 31.75 -25.48
N LEU A 23 -8.48 30.68 -24.94
CA LEU A 23 -8.00 30.03 -23.72
C LEU A 23 -6.72 29.25 -24.03
N ILE A 24 -5.70 29.37 -23.16
CA ILE A 24 -4.83 28.24 -22.86
C ILE A 24 -5.06 27.91 -21.39
N LEU A 25 -5.69 26.77 -21.16
CA LEU A 25 -6.04 26.28 -19.83
C LEU A 25 -4.82 25.54 -19.27
N CYS A 26 -4.12 26.14 -18.30
CA CYS A 26 -3.11 25.41 -17.53
C CYS A 26 -3.80 24.38 -16.64
N LEU A 27 -4.13 23.22 -17.21
CA LEU A 27 -4.68 22.08 -16.50
C LEU A 27 -3.68 21.62 -15.43
N SER A 28 -4.09 21.84 -14.19
CA SER A 28 -3.47 21.29 -13.01
C SER A 28 -3.54 19.76 -13.07
N PHE A 29 -2.46 19.11 -13.50
CA PHE A 29 -2.27 17.65 -13.44
C PHE A 29 -2.08 17.16 -11.99
N TRP A 30 -3.07 17.42 -11.15
CA TRP A 30 -3.34 16.56 -10.02
C TRP A 30 -3.95 15.27 -10.56
N LEU A 31 -3.46 14.14 -10.07
CA LEU A 31 -4.08 12.84 -10.34
C LEU A 31 -5.41 12.77 -9.61
N SER A 32 -6.46 13.32 -10.24
CA SER A 32 -7.84 12.99 -9.91
C SER A 32 -7.96 11.47 -9.97
N ALA A 33 -8.15 10.84 -8.82
CA ALA A 33 -8.68 9.49 -8.76
C ALA A 33 -10.10 9.56 -9.32
N ASN A 34 -10.25 9.39 -10.64
CA ASN A 34 -11.54 9.22 -11.27
C ASN A 34 -12.23 8.06 -10.56
N SER A 35 -13.27 8.38 -9.78
CA SER A 35 -13.99 7.41 -8.98
C SER A 35 -14.85 6.57 -9.91
N GLN A 36 -14.20 5.62 -10.59
CA GLN A 36 -14.85 4.66 -11.47
C GLN A 36 -15.94 3.95 -10.69
N ALA A 37 -17.09 3.78 -11.34
CA ALA A 37 -18.22 3.06 -10.79
C ALA A 37 -17.86 1.58 -10.55
N MET A 38 -18.66 0.87 -9.75
CA MET A 38 -18.42 -0.56 -9.51
C MET A 38 -18.40 -1.31 -10.84
N THR A 39 -17.36 -2.10 -11.05
CA THR A 39 -17.27 -2.99 -12.21
C THR A 39 -18.16 -4.19 -11.95
N LEU A 40 -19.22 -4.33 -12.74
CA LEU A 40 -20.15 -5.46 -12.68
C LEU A 40 -19.83 -6.47 -13.79
N GLU A 41 -19.75 -7.75 -13.46
CA GLU A 41 -19.57 -8.83 -14.43
C GLU A 41 -20.54 -9.99 -14.15
N ARG A 42 -21.32 -10.38 -15.15
CA ARG A 42 -22.30 -11.47 -15.03
C ARG A 42 -21.71 -12.77 -15.59
N VAL A 43 -21.61 -13.79 -14.73
CA VAL A 43 -21.18 -15.15 -15.12
C VAL A 43 -22.35 -16.11 -14.86
N GLY A 44 -23.16 -16.32 -15.90
CA GLY A 44 -24.39 -17.13 -15.81
C GLY A 44 -25.42 -16.53 -14.85
N LYS A 45 -25.58 -17.14 -13.67
CA LYS A 45 -26.49 -16.69 -12.60
C LYS A 45 -25.82 -15.86 -11.51
N ASP A 46 -24.50 -15.71 -11.57
CA ASP A 46 -23.72 -14.91 -10.63
C ASP A 46 -23.52 -13.50 -11.20
N LEU A 47 -23.78 -12.49 -10.37
CA LEU A 47 -23.33 -11.12 -10.61
C LEU A 47 -22.14 -10.83 -9.69
N PHE A 48 -20.96 -10.66 -10.26
CA PHE A 48 -19.77 -10.21 -9.55
C PHE A 48 -19.71 -8.68 -9.56
N ALA A 49 -19.25 -8.08 -8.47
CA ALA A 49 -19.13 -6.63 -8.31
C ALA A 49 -17.87 -6.25 -7.52
N THR A 50 -17.05 -5.35 -8.08
CA THR A 50 -15.82 -4.84 -7.45
C THR A 50 -15.71 -3.31 -7.62
N GLY A 51 -14.84 -2.66 -6.84
CA GLY A 51 -14.62 -1.21 -6.88
C GLY A 51 -15.48 -0.42 -5.88
N PRO A 52 -15.30 0.92 -5.84
CA PRO A 52 -16.00 1.79 -4.91
C PRO A 52 -17.45 2.03 -5.35
N THR A 53 -18.36 2.21 -4.37
CA THR A 53 -19.77 2.52 -4.64
C THR A 53 -19.95 4.01 -4.92
N VAL A 54 -20.49 4.37 -6.09
CA VAL A 54 -20.72 5.77 -6.52
C VAL A 54 -22.09 5.93 -7.16
N ASP A 55 -22.60 7.16 -7.25
CA ASP A 55 -23.93 7.56 -7.71
C ASP A 55 -24.46 6.81 -8.96
N HIS A 56 -23.58 6.49 -9.92
CA HIS A 56 -23.92 5.77 -11.15
C HIS A 56 -24.30 4.29 -10.94
N ASP A 57 -23.82 3.65 -9.87
CA ASP A 57 -24.05 2.23 -9.59
C ASP A 57 -25.52 1.88 -9.36
N PHE A 58 -26.32 2.85 -8.92
CA PHE A 58 -27.77 2.67 -8.83
C PHE A 58 -28.38 2.25 -10.17
N VAL A 59 -27.92 2.83 -11.29
CA VAL A 59 -28.39 2.46 -12.64
C VAL A 59 -27.82 1.11 -13.05
N GLN A 60 -26.51 0.90 -12.87
CA GLN A 60 -25.85 -0.37 -13.23
C GLN A 60 -26.49 -1.59 -12.55
N PHE A 61 -26.71 -1.53 -11.23
CA PHE A 61 -27.34 -2.61 -10.47
C PHE A 61 -28.81 -2.80 -10.83
N LYS A 62 -29.56 -1.71 -11.05
CA LYS A 62 -30.96 -1.78 -11.48
C LYS A 62 -31.08 -2.52 -12.81
N ASP A 63 -30.28 -2.15 -13.79
CA ASP A 63 -30.34 -2.72 -15.14
C ASP A 63 -29.81 -4.16 -15.17
N ALA A 64 -28.79 -4.49 -14.36
CA ALA A 64 -28.33 -5.87 -14.19
C ALA A 64 -29.39 -6.78 -13.55
N LEU A 65 -30.06 -6.32 -12.49
CA LEU A 65 -31.13 -7.08 -11.82
C LEU A 65 -32.41 -7.17 -12.66
N ALA A 66 -32.73 -6.14 -13.46
CA ALA A 66 -33.90 -6.12 -14.34
C ALA A 66 -33.83 -7.18 -15.47
N GLN A 67 -32.64 -7.65 -15.84
CA GLN A 67 -32.46 -8.78 -16.78
C GLN A 67 -32.94 -10.12 -16.20
N GLY A 68 -33.10 -10.22 -14.87
CA GLY A 68 -33.52 -11.44 -14.18
C GLY A 68 -32.51 -12.59 -14.23
N GLY A 69 -32.83 -13.70 -13.56
CA GLY A 69 -32.01 -14.92 -13.55
C GLY A 69 -30.66 -14.81 -12.83
N ILE A 70 -30.49 -13.80 -11.97
CA ILE A 70 -29.37 -13.72 -11.02
C ILE A 70 -29.83 -14.36 -9.71
N GLU A 71 -29.04 -15.29 -9.17
CA GLU A 71 -29.30 -15.97 -7.89
C GLU A 71 -28.33 -15.53 -6.78
N ARG A 72 -27.15 -15.01 -7.16
CA ARG A 72 -26.10 -14.59 -6.23
C ARG A 72 -25.43 -13.28 -6.68
N LEU A 73 -25.21 -12.37 -5.73
CA LEU A 73 -24.34 -11.21 -5.85
C LEU A 73 -23.03 -11.47 -5.09
N ILE A 74 -21.91 -11.49 -5.79
CA ILE A 74 -20.57 -11.69 -5.23
C ILE A 74 -19.88 -10.33 -5.16
N LEU A 75 -19.71 -9.82 -3.94
CA LEU A 75 -18.97 -8.60 -3.66
C LEU A 75 -17.49 -8.95 -3.46
N VAL A 76 -16.64 -8.46 -4.37
CA VAL A 76 -15.20 -8.74 -4.39
C VAL A 76 -14.44 -7.46 -4.05
N ASN A 77 -13.71 -7.46 -2.93
CA ASN A 77 -12.82 -6.36 -2.51
C ASN A 77 -13.43 -4.94 -2.56
N GLY A 78 -14.73 -4.80 -2.25
CA GLY A 78 -15.43 -3.51 -2.23
C GLY A 78 -15.02 -2.64 -1.02
N PRO A 79 -14.37 -1.48 -1.22
CA PRO A 79 -14.00 -0.56 -0.13
C PRO A 79 -15.20 0.25 0.40
N GLY A 80 -16.35 0.16 -0.27
CA GLY A 80 -17.52 1.00 -0.07
C GLY A 80 -17.42 2.32 -0.83
N GLY A 81 -18.10 3.35 -0.37
CA GLY A 81 -18.25 4.62 -1.09
C GLY A 81 -19.49 5.38 -0.60
N ASP A 82 -20.30 5.90 -1.51
CA ASP A 82 -21.50 6.65 -1.17
C ASP A 82 -22.54 5.82 -0.40
N LEU A 83 -23.04 6.42 0.68
CA LEU A 83 -24.02 5.82 1.60
C LEU A 83 -25.41 5.75 0.96
N TRP A 84 -25.84 6.78 0.24
CA TRP A 84 -27.19 6.81 -0.32
C TRP A 84 -27.35 5.72 -1.39
N THR A 85 -26.38 5.64 -2.31
CA THR A 85 -26.32 4.64 -3.37
C THR A 85 -26.16 3.24 -2.81
N GLY A 86 -25.26 3.05 -1.82
CA GLY A 86 -25.14 1.78 -1.09
C GLY A 86 -26.48 1.32 -0.51
N MET A 87 -27.26 2.23 0.09
CA MET A 87 -28.60 1.94 0.61
C MET A 87 -29.65 1.70 -0.47
N GLN A 88 -29.56 2.31 -1.67
CA GLN A 88 -30.49 1.98 -2.76
C GLN A 88 -30.17 0.62 -3.39
N VAL A 89 -28.89 0.32 -3.64
CA VAL A 89 -28.45 -1.00 -4.15
C VAL A 89 -28.81 -2.09 -3.15
N ALA A 90 -28.59 -1.86 -1.85
CA ALA A 90 -29.02 -2.77 -0.79
C ALA A 90 -30.54 -3.04 -0.80
N ARG A 91 -31.39 -2.02 -1.04
CA ARG A 91 -32.84 -2.24 -1.20
C ARG A 91 -33.15 -3.12 -2.41
N MET A 92 -32.55 -2.84 -3.58
CA MET A 92 -32.77 -3.64 -4.78
C MET A 92 -32.34 -5.12 -4.61
N VAL A 93 -31.19 -5.35 -3.97
CA VAL A 93 -30.68 -6.71 -3.67
C VAL A 93 -31.62 -7.48 -2.71
N ARG A 94 -32.10 -6.80 -1.65
CA ARG A 94 -33.06 -7.38 -0.70
C ARG A 94 -34.39 -7.72 -1.38
N ASP A 95 -34.90 -6.81 -2.20
CA ASP A 95 -36.20 -6.95 -2.84
C ASP A 95 -36.17 -7.99 -3.98
N ALA A 96 -35.00 -8.20 -4.60
CA ALA A 96 -34.70 -9.31 -5.51
C ALA A 96 -34.51 -10.68 -4.80
N LYS A 97 -34.36 -10.70 -3.47
CA LYS A 97 -34.23 -11.91 -2.62
C LYS A 97 -33.06 -12.83 -2.99
N ILE A 98 -31.97 -12.28 -3.52
CA ILE A 98 -30.79 -13.05 -3.93
C ILE A 98 -29.86 -13.36 -2.75
N THR A 99 -28.94 -14.30 -2.96
CA THR A 99 -27.81 -14.56 -2.04
C THR A 99 -26.78 -13.44 -2.17
N THR A 100 -26.14 -13.02 -1.08
CA THR A 100 -24.92 -12.18 -1.11
C THR A 100 -23.72 -12.96 -0.60
N LEU A 101 -22.59 -12.83 -1.30
CA LEU A 101 -21.32 -13.45 -0.96
C LEU A 101 -20.21 -12.40 -0.89
N ALA A 102 -19.38 -12.43 0.15
CA ALA A 102 -18.21 -11.57 0.27
C ALA A 102 -16.91 -12.37 0.00
N SER A 103 -16.12 -11.96 -1.00
CA SER A 103 -14.78 -12.50 -1.27
C SER A 103 -13.74 -11.40 -1.12
N GLY A 104 -12.95 -11.46 -0.04
CA GLY A 104 -12.05 -10.38 0.34
C GLY A 104 -12.78 -9.30 1.14
N ALA A 105 -12.29 -8.07 1.08
CA ALA A 105 -12.82 -6.99 1.90
C ALA A 105 -14.19 -6.53 1.38
N CYS A 106 -15.17 -6.36 2.28
CA CYS A 106 -16.44 -5.72 1.97
C CYS A 106 -16.78 -4.70 3.05
N MET A 107 -16.32 -3.47 2.82
CA MET A 107 -16.27 -2.39 3.81
C MET A 107 -17.34 -1.34 3.52
N SER A 108 -17.81 -0.61 4.55
CA SER A 108 -18.61 0.61 4.37
C SER A 108 -19.88 0.33 3.52
N ALA A 109 -20.14 1.07 2.44
CA ALA A 109 -21.29 0.85 1.56
C ALA A 109 -21.39 -0.60 1.02
N CYS A 110 -20.26 -1.31 0.82
CA CYS A 110 -20.28 -2.73 0.47
C CYS A 110 -20.96 -3.57 1.56
N SER A 111 -20.68 -3.30 2.83
CA SER A 111 -21.29 -4.04 3.95
C SER A 111 -22.82 -3.86 4.02
N LEU A 112 -23.33 -2.69 3.65
CA LEU A 112 -24.78 -2.44 3.56
C LEU A 112 -25.42 -3.28 2.45
N ILE A 113 -24.80 -3.32 1.27
CA ILE A 113 -25.22 -4.15 0.13
C ILE A 113 -25.12 -5.64 0.47
N PHE A 114 -24.05 -6.06 1.15
CA PHE A 114 -23.87 -7.44 1.61
C PHE A 114 -24.97 -7.86 2.58
N MET A 115 -25.31 -7.02 3.57
CA MET A 115 -26.35 -7.32 4.55
C MET A 115 -27.76 -7.43 3.95
N ALA A 116 -27.98 -7.00 2.70
CA ALA A 116 -29.27 -7.11 2.02
C ALA A 116 -29.65 -8.52 1.58
N GLY A 117 -28.69 -9.44 1.44
CA GLY A 117 -28.95 -10.78 0.91
C GLY A 117 -29.88 -11.61 1.79
N GLN A 118 -30.78 -12.38 1.15
CA GLN A 118 -31.67 -13.32 1.86
C GLN A 118 -30.87 -14.46 2.51
N VAL A 119 -29.83 -14.91 1.82
CA VAL A 119 -28.78 -15.79 2.33
C VAL A 119 -27.47 -15.02 2.23
N ARG A 120 -26.64 -15.05 3.28
CA ARG A 120 -25.39 -14.29 3.38
C ARG A 120 -24.25 -15.18 3.81
N ALA A 121 -23.14 -15.19 3.06
CA ALA A 121 -21.97 -16.01 3.37
C ALA A 121 -20.66 -15.38 2.89
N PHE A 122 -19.54 -16.01 3.22
CA PHE A 122 -18.24 -15.68 2.64
C PHE A 122 -17.93 -16.60 1.44
N GLY A 123 -17.08 -16.14 0.54
CA GLY A 123 -16.64 -16.87 -0.64
C GLY A 123 -15.12 -17.11 -0.70
N THR A 124 -14.70 -18.13 -1.44
CA THR A 124 -13.29 -18.25 -1.86
C THR A 124 -12.96 -17.28 -2.99
N GLY A 125 -11.69 -17.26 -3.42
CA GLY A 125 -11.17 -16.32 -4.43
C GLY A 125 -10.17 -15.34 -3.82
N SER A 126 -10.52 -14.77 -2.67
CA SER A 126 -9.58 -14.02 -1.81
C SER A 126 -9.04 -14.88 -0.67
N LEU A 127 -7.91 -14.46 -0.07
CA LEU A 127 -7.32 -15.12 1.09
C LEU A 127 -8.25 -15.04 2.32
N PRO A 128 -8.26 -16.05 3.21
CA PRO A 128 -9.13 -16.10 4.39
C PRO A 128 -9.07 -14.85 5.26
N ARG A 129 -7.85 -14.43 5.64
CA ARG A 129 -7.66 -13.29 6.54
C ARG A 129 -8.10 -11.95 5.95
N VAL A 130 -8.06 -11.76 4.63
CA VAL A 130 -8.56 -10.51 4.01
C VAL A 130 -10.05 -10.59 3.68
N THR A 131 -10.68 -11.75 3.85
CA THR A 131 -12.11 -11.96 3.60
C THR A 131 -12.90 -11.56 4.84
N MET A 132 -13.52 -10.37 4.80
CA MET A 132 -14.18 -9.76 5.95
C MET A 132 -15.26 -8.74 5.58
N VAL A 133 -16.24 -8.58 6.45
CA VAL A 133 -17.18 -7.45 6.44
C VAL A 133 -16.69 -6.35 7.38
N GLY A 134 -16.73 -5.09 6.93
CA GLY A 134 -16.32 -3.93 7.73
C GLY A 134 -17.45 -2.92 7.92
N ILE A 135 -17.97 -2.83 9.13
CA ILE A 135 -19.06 -1.93 9.52
C ILE A 135 -18.46 -0.67 10.18
N HIS A 136 -18.92 0.50 9.75
CA HIS A 136 -18.60 1.81 10.36
C HIS A 136 -19.78 2.78 10.13
N GLY A 137 -19.79 3.90 10.86
CA GLY A 137 -20.80 4.94 10.75
C GLY A 137 -20.62 5.89 9.56
N ALA A 138 -21.69 6.61 9.21
CA ALA A 138 -21.63 7.65 8.19
C ALA A 138 -20.58 8.74 8.51
N HIS A 139 -19.88 9.23 7.50
CA HIS A 139 -18.96 10.36 7.58
C HIS A 139 -19.17 11.30 6.39
N ASP A 140 -18.78 12.57 6.55
CA ASP A 140 -18.78 13.54 5.46
C ASP A 140 -17.72 13.16 4.39
N ARG A 141 -18.13 13.23 3.12
CA ARG A 141 -17.34 12.69 1.99
C ARG A 141 -15.99 13.38 1.85
N ASP A 142 -15.93 14.69 2.10
CA ASP A 142 -14.79 15.51 1.74
C ASP A 142 -13.89 15.82 2.96
N SER A 143 -14.48 16.07 4.14
CA SER A 143 -13.72 16.29 5.39
C SER A 143 -13.43 15.02 6.20
N LYS A 144 -14.01 13.87 5.84
CA LYS A 144 -13.87 12.56 6.52
C LYS A 144 -14.29 12.50 7.99
N ARG A 145 -14.93 13.56 8.50
CA ARG A 145 -15.47 13.64 9.86
C ARG A 145 -16.77 12.86 9.99
N VAL A 146 -16.98 12.23 11.14
CA VAL A 146 -18.18 11.45 11.46
C VAL A 146 -19.44 12.33 11.35
N ASN A 147 -20.49 11.80 10.74
CA ASN A 147 -21.75 12.50 10.47
C ASN A 147 -22.92 11.70 11.04
N SER A 148 -23.37 12.06 12.25
CA SER A 148 -24.39 11.32 13.00
C SER A 148 -25.78 11.28 12.33
N THR A 149 -26.04 12.13 11.33
CA THR A 149 -27.36 12.31 10.68
C THR A 149 -28.00 11.01 10.20
N PHE A 150 -27.20 10.07 9.69
CA PHE A 150 -27.69 8.82 9.09
C PHE A 150 -27.58 7.59 10.01
N MET A 151 -26.99 7.72 11.19
CA MET A 151 -26.78 6.58 12.10
C MET A 151 -28.07 5.86 12.51
N PRO A 152 -29.21 6.53 12.79
CA PRO A 152 -30.45 5.83 13.09
C PRO A 152 -30.92 4.93 11.93
N GLN A 153 -30.83 5.42 10.68
CA GLN A 153 -31.18 4.62 9.50
C GLN A 153 -30.25 3.43 9.32
N MET A 154 -28.94 3.60 9.56
CA MET A 154 -27.97 2.50 9.50
C MET A 154 -28.19 1.48 10.63
N PHE A 155 -28.49 1.94 11.85
CA PHE A 155 -28.77 1.09 13.00
C PHE A 155 -30.02 0.24 12.78
N ASP A 156 -31.13 0.85 12.34
CA ASP A 156 -32.37 0.12 12.01
C ASP A 156 -32.18 -0.83 10.82
N TRP A 157 -31.33 -0.49 9.85
CA TRP A 157 -30.97 -1.40 8.76
C TRP A 157 -30.22 -2.64 9.28
N TYR A 158 -29.14 -2.47 10.05
CA TYR A 158 -28.42 -3.61 10.62
C TYR A 158 -29.30 -4.45 11.55
N LYS A 159 -30.15 -3.80 12.36
CA LYS A 159 -31.15 -4.46 13.21
C LYS A 159 -32.16 -5.27 12.41
N GLN A 160 -32.68 -4.75 11.30
CA GLN A 160 -33.57 -5.50 10.41
C GLN A 160 -32.88 -6.72 9.82
N GLN A 161 -31.63 -6.60 9.36
CA GLN A 161 -30.94 -7.69 8.68
C GLN A 161 -30.35 -8.75 9.62
N MET A 162 -29.91 -8.37 10.82
CA MET A 162 -29.34 -9.28 11.83
C MET A 162 -30.41 -9.99 12.67
N GLY A 163 -31.61 -9.41 12.81
CA GLY A 163 -32.75 -10.07 13.46
C GLY A 163 -32.54 -10.34 14.95
N ASP A 164 -32.78 -11.60 15.37
CA ASP A 164 -32.59 -12.10 16.73
C ASP A 164 -31.12 -12.05 17.20
N LYS A 165 -30.18 -12.08 16.24
CA LYS A 165 -28.72 -12.00 16.46
C LYS A 165 -28.20 -10.56 16.56
N PHE A 166 -29.07 -9.55 16.54
CA PHE A 166 -28.66 -8.15 16.60
C PHE A 166 -28.17 -7.74 17.99
N GLU A 167 -26.87 -7.43 18.11
CA GLU A 167 -26.28 -6.93 19.34
C GLU A 167 -26.13 -5.40 19.31
N ALA A 168 -27.10 -4.71 19.91
CA ALA A 168 -27.21 -3.26 19.90
C ALA A 168 -25.92 -2.54 20.34
N GLN A 169 -25.21 -3.05 21.36
CA GLN A 169 -23.94 -2.45 21.82
C GLN A 169 -22.85 -2.52 20.75
N VAL A 170 -22.69 -3.67 20.10
CA VAL A 170 -21.65 -3.93 19.09
C VAL A 170 -21.87 -3.05 17.85
N ILE A 171 -23.12 -2.93 17.40
CA ILE A 171 -23.45 -2.11 16.23
C ILE A 171 -23.51 -0.61 16.57
N ASN A 172 -23.97 -0.23 17.77
CA ASN A 172 -23.90 1.17 18.20
C ASN A 172 -22.45 1.67 18.25
N GLN A 173 -21.53 0.84 18.77
CA GLN A 173 -20.10 1.14 18.77
C GLN A 173 -19.56 1.33 17.34
N ALA A 174 -19.84 0.37 16.45
CA ALA A 174 -19.41 0.47 15.05
C ALA A 174 -19.90 1.76 14.35
N LEU A 175 -21.10 2.23 14.67
CA LEU A 175 -21.70 3.41 14.06
C LEU A 175 -21.30 4.74 14.73
N ASN A 176 -21.12 4.80 16.05
CA ASN A 176 -21.01 6.06 16.79
C ASN A 176 -19.66 6.29 17.48
N ASP A 177 -18.90 5.24 17.80
CA ASP A 177 -17.63 5.36 18.55
C ASP A 177 -16.42 5.59 17.63
N ILE A 178 -16.62 5.60 16.31
CA ILE A 178 -15.57 5.95 15.34
C ILE A 178 -15.16 7.42 15.50
N GLN A 179 -13.90 7.73 15.23
CA GLN A 179 -13.38 9.10 15.32
C GLN A 179 -13.06 9.69 13.94
N GLU A 180 -12.79 8.85 12.95
CA GLU A 180 -12.61 9.21 11.54
C GLU A 180 -13.06 8.06 10.61
N ALA A 181 -13.21 8.37 9.32
CA ALA A 181 -13.61 7.48 8.23
C ALA A 181 -12.85 6.14 8.06
N SER A 182 -11.79 5.91 8.84
CA SER A 182 -10.91 4.74 8.81
C SER A 182 -11.15 3.77 10.00
N GLY A 183 -11.98 4.19 10.97
CA GLY A 183 -12.45 3.35 12.07
C GLY A 183 -13.51 2.36 11.59
N PHE A 184 -13.45 1.11 12.07
CA PHE A 184 -14.39 0.05 11.71
C PHE A 184 -14.47 -1.02 12.81
N LEU A 185 -15.66 -1.60 12.95
CA LEU A 185 -15.86 -2.97 13.39
C LEU A 185 -15.56 -3.92 12.22
N ARG A 186 -14.62 -4.84 12.40
CA ARG A 186 -14.14 -5.76 11.36
C ARG A 186 -14.46 -7.20 11.75
N ILE A 187 -15.00 -7.96 10.79
CA ILE A 187 -15.63 -9.26 11.02
C ILE A 187 -15.20 -10.22 9.90
N ARG A 188 -14.24 -11.12 10.17
CA ARG A 188 -13.69 -12.04 9.15
C ARG A 188 -14.62 -13.22 8.87
N GLU A 189 -14.30 -13.97 7.82
CA GLU A 189 -14.92 -15.28 7.59
C GLU A 189 -14.63 -16.30 8.69
N LEU A 190 -15.26 -17.47 8.59
CA LEU A 190 -15.36 -18.42 9.71
C LEU A 190 -14.55 -19.71 9.53
N LYS A 191 -14.51 -20.28 8.31
CA LYS A 191 -14.06 -21.66 8.08
C LYS A 191 -12.59 -21.85 7.75
N ARG A 192 -11.98 -20.95 6.96
CA ARG A 192 -10.54 -21.07 6.60
C ARG A 192 -9.63 -20.23 7.53
N THR A 193 -10.20 -19.68 8.61
CA THR A 193 -9.57 -18.84 9.65
C THR A 193 -9.53 -19.55 10.99
N GLN A 194 -8.57 -19.22 11.84
CA GLN A 194 -8.53 -19.70 13.23
C GLN A 194 -9.43 -18.82 14.13
N GLU A 195 -9.87 -19.33 15.29
CA GLU A 195 -10.76 -18.61 16.22
C GLU A 195 -10.21 -17.22 16.60
N LYS A 196 -8.95 -17.18 17.06
CA LYS A 196 -8.18 -15.97 17.36
C LYS A 196 -8.08 -14.92 16.23
N ASP A 197 -8.38 -15.32 14.98
CA ASP A 197 -8.28 -14.47 13.81
C ASP A 197 -9.67 -13.96 13.35
N ARG A 198 -10.76 -14.65 13.73
CA ARG A 198 -12.14 -14.32 13.35
C ARG A 198 -12.95 -13.63 14.44
N THR A 199 -12.44 -13.55 15.69
CA THR A 199 -12.99 -12.68 16.74
C THR A 199 -13.21 -11.27 16.18
N PRO A 200 -14.44 -10.73 16.18
CA PRO A 200 -14.71 -9.38 15.71
C PRO A 200 -13.96 -8.35 16.55
N TRP A 201 -13.43 -7.30 15.91
CA TRP A 201 -12.74 -6.22 16.62
C TRP A 201 -13.12 -4.84 16.10
N PHE A 202 -13.24 -3.89 17.02
CA PHE A 202 -13.51 -2.48 16.74
C PHE A 202 -12.26 -1.63 16.96
N CYS A 203 -11.86 -0.87 15.95
CA CYS A 203 -10.86 0.19 16.06
C CYS A 203 -11.54 1.54 15.75
N PRO A 204 -11.47 2.56 16.62
CA PRO A 204 -12.07 3.89 16.38
C PRO A 204 -11.37 4.67 15.26
N THR A 205 -10.12 4.33 14.94
CA THR A 205 -9.37 4.83 13.78
C THR A 205 -8.59 3.70 13.10
N GLY A 206 -8.17 3.91 11.86
CA GLY A 206 -7.23 3.04 11.13
C GLY A 206 -5.78 3.17 11.60
N GLN A 207 -5.48 4.16 12.46
CA GLN A 207 -4.19 4.33 13.13
C GLN A 207 -4.16 3.72 14.54
N THR A 208 -5.28 3.15 15.02
CA THR A 208 -5.33 2.51 16.34
C THR A 208 -4.48 1.23 16.32
N PRO A 209 -3.50 1.07 17.23
CA PRO A 209 -2.75 -0.17 17.37
C PRO A 209 -3.69 -1.36 17.65
N PHE A 210 -3.43 -2.52 17.04
CA PHE A 210 -4.38 -3.65 17.07
C PHE A 210 -4.64 -4.19 18.50
N ASP A 211 -3.65 -4.10 19.38
CA ASP A 211 -3.72 -4.40 20.81
C ASP A 211 -4.60 -3.43 21.61
N GLN A 212 -4.89 -2.24 21.06
CA GLN A 212 -5.78 -1.22 21.63
C GLN A 212 -7.19 -1.26 21.01
N CYS A 213 -7.41 -2.07 19.98
CA CYS A 213 -8.74 -2.27 19.39
C CYS A 213 -9.59 -3.23 20.25
N GLN A 214 -10.83 -2.83 20.55
CA GLN A 214 -11.76 -3.60 21.38
C GLN A 214 -12.13 -4.93 20.70
N GLN A 215 -11.90 -6.05 21.39
CA GLN A 215 -12.21 -7.40 20.92
C GLN A 215 -13.58 -7.87 21.44
N HIS A 216 -14.40 -8.46 20.57
CA HIS A 216 -15.69 -9.05 20.94
C HIS A 216 -15.54 -10.57 21.11
N THR A 217 -14.80 -10.99 22.14
CA THR A 217 -14.54 -12.40 22.46
C THR A 217 -15.82 -13.22 22.58
N GLY A 218 -15.82 -14.43 22.01
CA GLY A 218 -17.01 -15.30 21.98
C GLY A 218 -18.06 -14.90 20.94
N LYS A 219 -17.77 -13.91 20.08
CA LYS A 219 -18.59 -13.55 18.91
C LYS A 219 -17.90 -13.95 17.62
N ASP A 220 -18.68 -14.09 16.55
CA ASP A 220 -18.20 -14.20 15.18
C ASP A 220 -19.26 -13.69 14.19
N ALA A 221 -18.99 -13.79 12.88
CA ALA A 221 -19.90 -13.34 11.83
C ALA A 221 -21.29 -14.01 11.85
N PHE A 222 -21.41 -15.26 12.32
CA PHE A 222 -22.68 -15.97 12.41
C PHE A 222 -23.37 -15.71 13.76
N SER A 223 -22.62 -15.50 14.85
CA SER A 223 -23.20 -15.10 16.13
C SER A 223 -23.85 -13.71 16.04
N LEU A 224 -23.22 -12.76 15.34
CA LEU A 224 -23.70 -11.39 15.13
C LEU A 224 -24.68 -11.24 13.95
N GLY A 225 -25.12 -12.33 13.33
CA GLY A 225 -26.09 -12.30 12.22
C GLY A 225 -25.60 -11.65 10.92
N VAL A 226 -24.29 -11.41 10.76
CA VAL A 226 -23.69 -10.89 9.53
C VAL A 226 -23.84 -11.91 8.41
N VAL A 227 -23.48 -13.17 8.67
CA VAL A 227 -23.76 -14.31 7.78
C VAL A 227 -24.92 -15.15 8.31
N THR A 228 -25.71 -15.70 7.38
CA THR A 228 -26.82 -16.63 7.69
C THR A 228 -26.38 -18.09 7.68
N GLN A 229 -25.16 -18.38 7.21
CA GLN A 229 -24.55 -19.71 7.19
C GLN A 229 -23.06 -19.63 7.52
N THR A 230 -22.50 -20.72 8.08
CA THR A 230 -21.10 -20.76 8.53
C THR A 230 -20.12 -21.23 7.45
N GLU A 231 -20.58 -21.90 6.40
CA GLU A 231 -19.73 -22.43 5.33
C GLU A 231 -19.29 -21.36 4.34
N THR A 232 -17.98 -21.29 4.05
CA THR A 232 -17.42 -20.49 2.96
C THR A 232 -17.73 -21.17 1.62
N VAL A 233 -18.39 -20.44 0.72
CA VAL A 233 -18.81 -20.94 -0.60
C VAL A 233 -17.62 -21.01 -1.56
N PRO A 234 -17.36 -22.15 -2.24
CA PRO A 234 -16.40 -22.21 -3.33
C PRO A 234 -16.84 -21.32 -4.51
N LEU A 235 -15.96 -20.42 -4.92
CA LEU A 235 -16.12 -19.49 -6.04
C LEU A 235 -14.88 -19.50 -6.93
N GLN A 236 -15.12 -19.49 -8.24
CA GLN A 236 -14.15 -19.13 -9.26
C GLN A 236 -14.38 -17.64 -9.60
N LEU A 237 -13.42 -16.77 -9.27
CA LEU A 237 -13.53 -15.35 -9.64
C LEU A 237 -13.24 -15.17 -11.13
N PRO A 238 -13.91 -14.21 -11.81
CA PRO A 238 -13.52 -13.79 -13.15
C PRO A 238 -12.13 -13.14 -13.15
N ALA A 239 -11.44 -13.18 -14.30
CA ALA A 239 -10.06 -12.68 -14.41
C ALA A 239 -9.93 -11.17 -14.10
N SER A 240 -10.99 -10.40 -14.35
CA SER A 240 -11.16 -8.99 -14.01
C SER A 240 -11.14 -8.70 -12.50
N MET A 241 -11.47 -9.68 -11.66
CA MET A 241 -11.62 -9.53 -10.20
C MET A 241 -10.71 -10.43 -9.37
N LYS A 242 -9.80 -11.17 -10.02
CA LYS A 242 -8.64 -11.77 -9.33
C LYS A 242 -7.77 -10.66 -8.72
N VAL A 243 -7.20 -10.91 -7.54
CA VAL A 243 -6.22 -9.99 -6.94
C VAL A 243 -4.91 -10.09 -7.72
N GLN A 244 -4.65 -9.12 -8.59
CA GLN A 244 -3.36 -8.97 -9.25
C GLN A 244 -2.32 -8.47 -8.22
N LEU A 245 -1.37 -9.33 -7.88
CA LEU A 245 -0.28 -8.99 -6.98
C LEU A 245 0.74 -8.12 -7.71
N GLY A 246 0.95 -6.89 -7.24
CA GLY A 246 1.97 -5.99 -7.78
C GLY A 246 3.34 -6.21 -7.13
N PHE A 247 4.40 -6.26 -7.94
CA PHE A 247 5.79 -6.14 -7.49
C PHE A 247 6.38 -4.83 -8.02
N PHE A 248 6.32 -3.79 -7.19
CA PHE A 248 6.97 -2.49 -7.41
C PHE A 248 6.72 -1.82 -8.78
N GLY A 249 5.51 -1.97 -9.31
CA GLY A 249 5.07 -1.38 -10.57
C GLY A 249 4.87 -2.39 -11.71
N LYS A 250 5.40 -3.61 -11.59
CA LYS A 250 5.02 -4.75 -12.44
C LYS A 250 3.81 -5.46 -11.82
N SER A 251 2.83 -5.87 -12.62
CA SER A 251 1.87 -6.90 -12.20
C SER A 251 2.55 -8.27 -12.29
N LEU A 252 2.33 -9.14 -11.31
CA LEU A 252 2.75 -10.54 -11.39
C LEU A 252 1.73 -11.33 -12.24
N GLY A 253 2.18 -12.45 -12.80
CA GLY A 253 1.33 -13.36 -13.59
C GLY A 253 0.38 -14.19 -12.73
N GLU A 254 0.01 -15.38 -13.21
CA GLU A 254 -0.63 -16.39 -12.34
C GLU A 254 0.42 -17.02 -11.40
N PRO A 255 0.01 -17.54 -10.22
CA PRO A 255 0.90 -18.22 -9.28
C PRO A 255 1.44 -19.55 -9.83
N MET A 256 2.59 -19.99 -9.34
CA MET A 256 3.22 -21.25 -9.72
C MET A 256 2.42 -22.45 -9.20
N VAL A 257 1.97 -23.31 -10.11
CA VAL A 257 1.22 -24.54 -9.79
C VAL A 257 2.09 -25.58 -9.06
N ASP A 258 3.41 -25.56 -9.30
CA ASP A 258 4.39 -26.54 -8.83
C ASP A 258 5.27 -26.05 -7.66
N MET A 259 4.88 -24.96 -6.97
CA MET A 259 5.74 -24.34 -5.95
C MET A 259 6.17 -25.31 -4.85
N HIS A 260 5.30 -26.24 -4.44
CA HIS A 260 5.62 -27.23 -3.40
C HIS A 260 6.77 -28.16 -3.82
N ASP A 261 6.79 -28.58 -5.09
CA ASP A 261 7.83 -29.45 -5.64
C ASP A 261 9.13 -28.67 -5.89
N ARG A 262 9.04 -27.49 -6.51
CA ARG A 262 10.19 -26.59 -6.73
C ARG A 262 10.84 -26.14 -5.42
N ALA A 263 10.06 -25.97 -4.34
CA ALA A 263 10.59 -25.58 -3.04
C ALA A 263 11.50 -26.64 -2.41
N GLY A 264 11.31 -27.94 -2.69
CA GLY A 264 12.25 -28.98 -2.27
C GLY A 264 13.67 -28.72 -2.77
N VAL A 265 13.80 -28.46 -4.07
CA VAL A 265 15.07 -28.10 -4.73
C VAL A 265 15.63 -26.79 -4.18
N LEU A 266 14.77 -25.79 -3.94
CA LEU A 266 15.16 -24.50 -3.36
C LEU A 266 15.75 -24.67 -1.94
N ILE A 267 15.12 -25.49 -1.09
CA ILE A 267 15.60 -25.82 0.26
C ILE A 267 16.97 -26.49 0.20
N GLU A 268 17.16 -27.47 -0.69
CA GLU A 268 18.44 -28.18 -0.80
C GLU A 268 19.58 -27.26 -1.27
N GLY A 269 19.29 -26.32 -2.18
CA GLY A 269 20.23 -25.28 -2.56
C GLY A 269 20.59 -24.32 -1.41
N LEU A 270 19.57 -23.82 -0.69
CA LEU A 270 19.75 -22.85 0.40
C LEU A 270 20.36 -23.43 1.67
N CYS A 271 20.12 -24.71 1.97
CA CYS A 271 20.67 -25.43 3.11
C CYS A 271 21.94 -26.23 2.80
N LYS A 272 22.54 -26.07 1.61
CA LYS A 272 23.74 -26.82 1.20
C LYS A 272 24.89 -26.66 2.20
N GLY A 273 25.27 -27.76 2.84
CA GLY A 273 26.33 -27.82 3.86
C GLY A 273 25.90 -27.50 5.30
N GLN A 274 24.62 -27.26 5.59
CA GLN A 274 24.14 -26.91 6.93
C GLN A 274 23.15 -27.95 7.48
N LEU A 275 23.63 -28.86 8.35
CA LEU A 275 22.84 -30.00 8.84
C LEU A 275 21.58 -29.57 9.61
N LEU A 276 21.68 -28.53 10.46
CA LEU A 276 20.54 -27.94 11.19
C LEU A 276 19.57 -27.17 10.28
N CYS A 277 20.04 -26.68 9.13
CA CYS A 277 19.17 -26.05 8.14
C CYS A 277 18.24 -27.09 7.50
N LYS A 278 18.68 -28.33 7.29
CA LYS A 278 17.76 -29.38 6.80
C LYS A 278 16.58 -29.61 7.76
N THR A 279 16.80 -29.85 9.05
CA THR A 279 15.67 -30.16 9.98
C THR A 279 14.85 -28.95 10.39
N ILE A 280 15.47 -27.83 10.77
CA ILE A 280 14.75 -26.62 11.20
C ILE A 280 14.17 -25.89 9.99
N GLY A 281 14.96 -25.74 8.93
CA GLY A 281 14.54 -25.12 7.67
C GLY A 281 13.41 -25.90 7.02
N GLN A 282 13.47 -27.22 6.87
CA GLN A 282 12.35 -27.98 6.28
C GLN A 282 11.05 -27.82 7.07
N ARG A 283 11.07 -27.73 8.41
CA ARG A 283 9.86 -27.37 9.18
C ARG A 283 9.39 -25.94 8.87
N THR A 284 10.28 -24.96 8.85
CA THR A 284 9.96 -23.56 8.52
C THR A 284 9.41 -23.40 7.10
N PHE A 285 9.98 -24.10 6.13
CA PHE A 285 9.56 -24.07 4.72
C PHE A 285 8.25 -24.84 4.51
N ASN A 286 8.04 -25.99 5.16
CA ASN A 286 6.76 -26.69 5.13
C ASN A 286 5.63 -25.79 5.68
N ASN A 287 5.87 -25.12 6.81
CA ASN A 287 4.94 -24.15 7.40
C ASN A 287 4.67 -22.93 6.49
N TYR A 288 5.69 -22.48 5.73
CA TYR A 288 5.53 -21.43 4.71
C TYR A 288 4.68 -21.91 3.54
N LEU A 289 5.00 -23.07 2.96
CA LEU A 289 4.28 -23.66 1.85
C LEU A 289 2.80 -23.88 2.21
N SER A 290 2.52 -24.49 3.37
CA SER A 290 1.16 -24.72 3.86
C SER A 290 0.43 -23.48 4.38
N ALA A 291 1.05 -22.29 4.40
CA ALA A 291 0.39 -21.08 4.90
C ALA A 291 -0.62 -20.54 3.87
N ASN A 292 -1.89 -20.56 4.24
CA ASN A 292 -3.03 -19.96 3.52
C ASN A 292 -3.15 -18.44 3.75
N HIS A 293 -2.02 -17.74 3.85
CA HIS A 293 -1.90 -16.34 4.24
C HIS A 293 -0.96 -15.60 3.29
N ASN A 294 -0.96 -14.26 3.32
CA ASN A 294 0.10 -13.53 2.61
C ASN A 294 1.45 -13.97 3.16
N LYS A 295 2.35 -14.36 2.26
CA LYS A 295 3.64 -14.96 2.57
C LYS A 295 4.69 -14.59 1.55
N ALA A 296 5.90 -14.31 2.01
CA ALA A 296 7.05 -14.05 1.16
C ALA A 296 8.32 -14.72 1.68
N MET A 297 9.27 -14.92 0.77
CA MET A 297 10.58 -15.50 1.05
C MET A 297 11.66 -14.65 0.38
N ALA A 298 12.75 -14.39 1.11
CA ALA A 298 13.96 -13.75 0.61
C ALA A 298 15.19 -14.62 0.87
N ILE A 299 16.21 -14.47 0.02
CA ILE A 299 17.50 -15.16 0.11
C ILE A 299 18.64 -14.16 0.10
N GLY A 300 19.76 -14.49 0.74
CA GLY A 300 20.94 -13.63 0.76
C GLY A 300 21.57 -13.46 -0.62
N TRP A 301 21.88 -12.22 -0.98
CA TRP A 301 22.56 -11.89 -2.24
C TRP A 301 24.07 -12.05 -2.04
N GLY A 302 24.70 -12.95 -2.79
CA GLY A 302 26.14 -13.25 -2.69
C GLY A 302 26.58 -13.97 -1.40
N LYS A 303 25.66 -14.28 -0.47
CA LYS A 303 25.95 -14.86 0.84
C LYS A 303 24.79 -15.74 1.31
N SER A 304 25.07 -16.89 1.90
CA SER A 304 24.05 -17.89 2.26
C SER A 304 23.11 -17.42 3.39
N GLY A 305 21.91 -18.04 3.43
CA GLY A 305 20.85 -17.77 4.39
C GLY A 305 19.59 -17.19 3.73
N TYR A 306 18.47 -17.28 4.46
CA TYR A 306 17.14 -16.89 3.99
C TYR A 306 16.39 -16.08 5.05
N GLY A 307 15.25 -15.50 4.66
CA GLY A 307 14.25 -14.91 5.54
C GLY A 307 12.86 -15.18 4.99
N VAL A 308 11.88 -15.33 5.87
CA VAL A 308 10.51 -15.71 5.52
C VAL A 308 9.54 -14.98 6.43
N ARG A 309 8.39 -14.58 5.88
CA ARG A 309 7.30 -13.97 6.63
C ARG A 309 5.98 -14.52 6.08
N TRP A 310 5.07 -14.86 6.98
CA TRP A 310 3.69 -15.24 6.64
C TRP A 310 2.73 -14.80 7.76
N GLY A 311 1.43 -15.03 7.58
CA GLY A 311 0.42 -14.74 8.61
C GLY A 311 0.13 -13.26 8.79
N VAL A 312 0.33 -12.45 7.73
CA VAL A 312 0.00 -11.02 7.69
C VAL A 312 -1.14 -10.75 6.72
N ASP A 313 -1.84 -9.64 6.92
CA ASP A 313 -3.04 -9.28 6.16
C ASP A 313 -2.72 -8.60 4.82
N ASP A 314 -1.46 -8.18 4.61
CA ASP A 314 -0.97 -7.50 3.39
C ASP A 314 0.27 -8.20 2.80
N PRO A 315 0.36 -8.38 1.46
CA PRO A 315 1.53 -8.97 0.80
C PRO A 315 2.79 -8.08 0.84
N GLY A 316 2.68 -6.75 0.88
CA GLY A 316 3.82 -5.85 1.04
C GLY A 316 4.52 -6.02 2.40
N LEU A 317 3.74 -6.15 3.49
CA LEU A 317 4.25 -6.50 4.82
C LEU A 317 4.88 -7.91 4.86
N ALA A 318 4.41 -8.84 4.01
CA ALA A 318 5.08 -10.13 3.84
C ALA A 318 6.45 -9.94 3.16
N MET A 319 6.51 -9.23 2.02
CA MET A 319 7.75 -8.91 1.31
C MET A 319 8.79 -8.23 2.21
N LEU A 320 8.40 -7.13 2.88
CA LEU A 320 9.28 -6.35 3.73
C LEU A 320 9.75 -7.14 4.96
N GLY A 321 8.87 -7.93 5.58
CA GLY A 321 9.24 -8.80 6.70
C GLY A 321 10.19 -9.93 6.30
N ALA A 322 9.98 -10.55 5.13
CA ALA A 322 10.87 -11.60 4.63
C ALA A 322 12.27 -11.08 4.31
N LEU A 323 12.36 -9.90 3.67
CA LEU A 323 13.63 -9.18 3.49
C LEU A 323 14.28 -8.84 4.82
N TYR A 324 13.57 -8.18 5.74
CA TYR A 324 14.10 -7.79 7.05
C TYR A 324 14.68 -8.99 7.83
N HIS A 325 13.95 -10.11 7.90
CA HIS A 325 14.44 -11.34 8.55
C HIS A 325 15.65 -11.96 7.84
N CYS A 326 15.76 -11.81 6.51
CA CYS A 326 16.94 -12.23 5.75
C CYS A 326 18.13 -11.30 5.99
N ASN A 327 17.89 -9.98 5.96
CA ASN A 327 18.88 -8.92 6.08
C ASN A 327 19.59 -8.98 7.44
N HIS A 328 18.81 -9.02 8.52
CA HIS A 328 19.29 -8.91 9.90
C HIS A 328 19.39 -10.28 10.60
N ALA A 329 19.63 -11.35 9.83
CA ALA A 329 19.88 -12.67 10.38
C ALA A 329 21.10 -12.65 11.32
N LYS A 330 20.94 -13.12 12.56
CA LYS A 330 21.95 -13.04 13.62
C LYS A 330 23.33 -13.55 13.17
N ASN A 331 24.37 -12.75 13.39
CA ASN A 331 25.76 -12.98 12.97
C ASN A 331 25.96 -13.14 11.44
N ASN A 332 24.92 -12.91 10.62
CA ASN A 332 24.94 -13.11 9.18
C ASN A 332 24.16 -11.99 8.45
N ALA A 333 24.50 -10.75 8.79
CA ALA A 333 24.01 -9.57 8.08
C ALA A 333 24.45 -9.57 6.60
N LYS A 334 23.55 -9.15 5.71
CA LYS A 334 23.73 -9.16 4.24
C LYS A 334 22.60 -8.41 3.52
N LEU A 335 22.84 -8.05 2.26
CA LEU A 335 21.76 -7.74 1.32
C LEU A 335 21.00 -9.02 0.95
N CYS A 336 19.73 -8.90 0.59
CA CYS A 336 18.88 -10.02 0.20
C CYS A 336 18.06 -9.69 -1.05
N ARG A 337 17.49 -10.71 -1.70
CA ARG A 337 16.51 -10.58 -2.78
C ARG A 337 15.29 -11.42 -2.46
N LEU A 338 14.09 -10.95 -2.80
CA LEU A 338 12.88 -11.77 -2.72
C LEU A 338 12.92 -12.87 -3.79
N VAL A 339 12.47 -14.06 -3.42
CA VAL A 339 12.33 -15.21 -4.31
C VAL A 339 10.89 -15.44 -4.70
N SER A 340 9.98 -15.35 -3.73
CA SER A 340 8.57 -15.62 -3.94
C SER A 340 7.65 -14.83 -3.03
N VAL A 341 6.46 -14.52 -3.53
CA VAL A 341 5.36 -13.86 -2.80
C VAL A 341 4.04 -14.51 -3.21
N ASN A 342 3.28 -15.04 -2.26
CA ASN A 342 1.98 -15.70 -2.49
C ASN A 342 2.02 -16.62 -3.73
N GLU A 343 2.94 -17.58 -3.76
CA GLU A 343 3.10 -18.57 -4.85
C GLU A 343 3.61 -18.01 -6.20
N HIS A 344 3.85 -16.70 -6.33
CA HIS A 344 4.47 -16.10 -7.52
C HIS A 344 5.99 -16.04 -7.35
N GLU A 345 6.76 -16.35 -8.39
CA GLU A 345 8.22 -16.20 -8.43
C GLU A 345 8.60 -14.77 -8.82
N VAL A 346 9.50 -14.16 -8.03
CA VAL A 346 9.92 -12.74 -8.19
C VAL A 346 11.43 -12.54 -8.27
N LEU A 347 12.25 -13.60 -8.07
CA LEU A 347 13.71 -13.49 -8.21
C LEU A 347 14.15 -12.99 -9.60
N PRO A 348 13.60 -13.48 -10.73
CA PRO A 348 13.99 -13.02 -12.07
C PRO A 348 13.82 -11.51 -12.28
N LEU A 349 12.88 -10.87 -11.57
CA LEU A 349 12.62 -9.44 -11.69
C LEU A 349 13.79 -8.58 -11.20
N TYR A 350 14.64 -9.11 -10.31
CA TYR A 350 15.90 -8.46 -9.90
C TYR A 350 16.97 -8.52 -10.99
N ASP A 351 17.01 -9.59 -11.79
CA ASP A 351 18.00 -9.76 -12.85
C ASP A 351 17.55 -9.04 -14.14
N GLU A 352 16.24 -8.99 -14.41
CA GLU A 352 15.64 -8.09 -15.40
C GLU A 352 15.93 -6.61 -15.08
N GLU A 353 15.73 -6.17 -13.83
CA GLU A 353 16.04 -4.80 -13.39
C GLU A 353 17.53 -4.52 -13.59
N SER A 354 18.41 -5.41 -13.13
CA SER A 354 19.85 -5.20 -13.22
C SER A 354 20.34 -5.10 -14.67
N ALA A 355 19.77 -5.90 -15.58
CA ALA A 355 20.05 -5.82 -17.01
C ALA A 355 19.52 -4.53 -17.65
N GLN A 356 18.29 -4.12 -17.32
CA GLN A 356 17.70 -2.85 -17.79
C GLN A 356 18.52 -1.65 -17.30
N ALA A 357 18.91 -1.65 -16.02
CA ALA A 357 19.75 -0.62 -15.43
C ALA A 357 21.13 -0.54 -16.11
N ALA A 358 21.78 -1.68 -16.35
CA ALA A 358 23.06 -1.71 -17.05
C ALA A 358 22.97 -1.11 -18.47
N ALA A 359 21.91 -1.43 -19.22
CA ALA A 359 21.68 -0.86 -20.56
C ALA A 359 21.42 0.66 -20.51
N MET A 360 20.58 1.12 -19.58
CA MET A 360 20.27 2.55 -19.40
C MET A 360 21.50 3.37 -18.98
N LEU A 361 22.35 2.82 -18.09
CA LEU A 361 23.54 3.52 -17.61
C LEU A 361 24.58 3.78 -18.70
N GLY A 362 24.70 2.88 -19.68
CA GLY A 362 25.54 3.09 -20.87
C GLY A 362 25.04 4.16 -21.83
N GLN A 363 23.80 4.66 -21.67
CA GLN A 363 23.13 5.56 -22.61
C GLN A 363 22.47 6.78 -21.93
N LEU A 364 22.84 7.12 -20.68
CA LEU A 364 22.26 8.27 -19.97
C LEU A 364 22.41 9.55 -20.80
N PRO A 365 21.34 10.32 -21.10
CA PRO A 365 21.46 11.65 -21.69
C PRO A 365 22.22 12.61 -20.76
N THR A 366 22.67 13.75 -21.30
CA THR A 366 23.32 14.81 -20.51
C THR A 366 22.26 15.86 -20.14
N PRO A 367 22.03 16.15 -18.84
CA PRO A 367 21.08 17.20 -18.42
C PRO A 367 21.41 18.59 -18.99
N SER A 368 20.39 19.43 -19.16
CA SER A 368 20.58 20.82 -19.60
C SER A 368 21.23 21.68 -18.51
N LEU A 369 22.02 22.68 -18.92
CA LEU A 369 22.67 23.61 -17.98
C LEU A 369 21.65 24.40 -17.14
N GLU A 370 20.51 24.77 -17.74
CA GLU A 370 19.38 25.43 -17.07
C GLU A 370 18.82 24.58 -15.91
N HIS A 371 18.62 23.27 -16.14
CA HIS A 371 18.14 22.36 -15.09
C HIS A 371 19.17 22.23 -13.94
N LEU A 372 20.46 22.14 -14.28
CA LEU A 372 21.53 22.05 -13.30
C LEU A 372 21.71 23.36 -12.51
N GLN A 373 21.49 24.52 -13.13
CA GLN A 373 21.45 25.82 -12.44
C GLN A 373 20.29 25.87 -11.45
N ALA A 374 19.08 25.52 -11.89
CA ALA A 374 17.90 25.47 -11.01
C ALA A 374 18.08 24.54 -9.80
N GLU A 375 18.71 23.36 -9.99
CA GLU A 375 19.01 22.45 -8.87
C GLU A 375 20.05 23.04 -7.89
N ARG A 376 21.08 23.72 -8.40
CA ARG A 376 22.13 24.34 -7.56
C ARG A 376 21.59 25.51 -6.75
N ASP A 377 20.77 26.34 -7.37
CA ASP A 377 20.26 27.59 -6.78
C ASP A 377 19.18 27.36 -5.71
N GLU A 378 18.51 26.19 -5.70
CA GLU A 378 17.46 25.81 -4.75
C GLU A 378 17.74 26.32 -3.31
N PRO A 379 16.75 26.93 -2.63
CA PRO A 379 16.88 27.34 -1.23
C PRO A 379 17.08 26.13 -0.32
N GLY A 380 17.74 26.36 0.81
CA GLY A 380 18.04 25.34 1.81
C GLY A 380 18.42 25.95 3.15
N ALA A 381 18.25 25.17 4.21
CA ALA A 381 18.53 25.57 5.59
C ALA A 381 20.04 25.64 5.90
N SER A 382 20.36 26.06 7.12
CA SER A 382 21.70 25.96 7.71
C SER A 382 22.10 24.48 7.93
N THR A 383 23.41 24.23 7.92
CA THR A 383 23.99 22.88 8.13
C THR A 383 23.60 22.31 9.52
N PRO A 384 22.97 21.13 9.59
CA PRO A 384 22.57 20.51 10.85
C PRO A 384 23.75 19.79 11.54
N SER A 385 23.78 19.85 12.87
CA SER A 385 24.71 19.08 13.71
C SER A 385 24.10 17.78 14.29
N LYS A 386 22.81 17.52 14.03
CA LYS A 386 22.06 16.35 14.48
C LYS A 386 21.17 15.80 13.36
N LEU A 387 20.83 14.52 13.45
CA LEU A 387 19.81 13.87 12.60
C LEU A 387 18.42 14.48 12.88
N ARG A 388 17.54 14.52 11.88
CA ARG A 388 16.15 14.95 12.05
C ARG A 388 15.26 13.73 12.28
N TRP A 389 14.63 13.64 13.44
CA TRP A 389 13.75 12.53 13.85
C TRP A 389 12.25 12.88 13.73
N GLY A 390 11.40 11.88 14.00
CA GLY A 390 9.94 12.05 14.09
C GLY A 390 9.22 11.98 12.75
N GLN A 391 7.95 12.41 12.71
CA GLN A 391 7.13 12.32 11.48
C GLN A 391 7.44 13.43 10.46
N ALA A 392 8.11 14.51 10.87
CA ALA A 392 8.43 15.66 10.02
C ALA A 392 9.69 15.43 9.15
N LEU A 393 9.79 14.31 8.43
CA LEU A 393 10.95 13.98 7.57
C LEU A 393 10.92 14.66 6.19
N THR A 394 9.96 15.55 5.97
CA THR A 394 9.84 16.43 4.80
C THR A 394 10.01 17.90 5.20
N GLY A 395 10.45 18.73 4.25
CA GLY A 395 10.63 20.18 4.38
C GLY A 395 12.09 20.59 4.20
N MET A 396 12.32 21.90 4.02
CA MET A 396 13.61 22.49 3.65
C MET A 396 14.84 21.82 4.30
N THR A 397 15.56 21.04 3.51
CA THR A 397 16.86 20.44 3.86
C THR A 397 17.98 21.48 3.76
N PRO A 398 19.15 21.26 4.38
CA PRO A 398 20.27 22.20 4.30
C PRO A 398 20.80 22.43 2.87
N LYS A 399 21.51 23.53 2.63
CA LYS A 399 22.26 23.72 1.37
C LYS A 399 23.50 22.82 1.26
N SER A 400 24.15 22.49 2.39
CA SER A 400 25.37 21.68 2.51
C SER A 400 25.41 20.87 3.81
N LEU A 401 26.22 19.81 3.85
CA LEU A 401 26.42 18.92 5.00
C LEU A 401 27.90 18.88 5.37
N ASP A 402 28.22 18.83 6.66
CA ASP A 402 29.63 18.81 7.10
C ASP A 402 30.31 17.48 6.76
N GLY A 403 31.53 17.55 6.24
CA GLY A 403 32.30 16.41 5.76
C GLY A 403 31.64 15.56 4.65
N ILE A 404 30.60 16.07 3.97
CA ILE A 404 29.80 15.34 2.97
C ILE A 404 29.68 16.19 1.70
N GLN A 405 29.98 15.61 0.54
CA GLN A 405 29.84 16.32 -0.74
C GLN A 405 28.36 16.41 -1.14
N ARG A 406 27.94 17.53 -1.72
CA ARG A 406 26.69 17.63 -2.48
C ARG A 406 26.99 17.51 -3.96
N TRP A 407 26.36 16.56 -4.64
CA TRP A 407 26.37 16.46 -6.11
C TRP A 407 25.03 16.92 -6.67
N ASP A 408 25.06 17.37 -7.93
CA ASP A 408 23.87 17.61 -8.75
C ASP A 408 23.62 16.44 -9.72
N THR A 409 22.50 16.54 -10.45
CA THR A 409 22.02 15.51 -11.38
C THR A 409 23.03 15.19 -12.48
N GLY A 410 23.75 16.20 -12.98
CA GLY A 410 24.74 16.03 -14.06
C GLY A 410 26.02 15.35 -13.57
N THR A 411 26.48 15.73 -12.37
CA THR A 411 27.63 15.11 -11.70
C THR A 411 27.36 13.63 -11.41
N LEU A 412 26.17 13.30 -10.89
CA LEU A 412 25.77 11.92 -10.65
C LEU A 412 25.65 11.12 -11.95
N ALA A 413 25.02 11.67 -12.99
CA ALA A 413 24.91 11.01 -14.29
C ALA A 413 26.28 10.75 -14.94
N GLN A 414 27.23 11.68 -14.83
CA GLN A 414 28.60 11.48 -15.32
C GLN A 414 29.36 10.39 -14.55
N ALA A 415 29.19 10.33 -13.22
CA ALA A 415 29.79 9.30 -12.37
C ALA A 415 29.20 7.90 -12.64
N LEU A 416 27.89 7.81 -12.91
CA LEU A 416 27.19 6.55 -13.18
C LEU A 416 27.49 5.94 -14.57
N ARG A 417 28.00 6.74 -15.52
CA ARG A 417 28.56 6.24 -16.79
C ARG A 417 29.94 5.57 -16.64
N GLN A 418 30.62 5.70 -15.50
CA GLN A 418 31.95 5.12 -15.30
C GLN A 418 31.90 3.63 -14.94
N THR A 419 32.97 2.90 -15.25
CA THR A 419 33.10 1.48 -14.87
C THR A 419 33.18 1.31 -13.35
N ASP A 420 34.02 2.10 -12.66
CA ASP A 420 34.05 2.15 -11.19
C ASP A 420 33.08 3.21 -10.64
N ARG A 421 31.80 3.04 -10.96
CA ARG A 421 30.73 3.93 -10.48
C ARG A 421 30.56 3.89 -8.95
N PRO A 422 30.04 4.96 -8.32
CA PRO A 422 29.69 4.97 -6.89
C PRO A 422 28.66 3.88 -6.53
N VAL A 423 28.61 3.51 -5.26
CA VAL A 423 27.45 2.80 -4.70
C VAL A 423 26.35 3.84 -4.46
N VAL A 424 25.21 3.71 -5.13
CA VAL A 424 24.07 4.60 -4.93
C VAL A 424 23.03 3.92 -4.05
N ILE A 425 22.60 4.60 -2.98
CA ILE A 425 21.58 4.15 -2.04
C ILE A 425 20.32 5.01 -2.19
N ASP A 426 19.21 4.37 -2.52
CA ASP A 426 17.88 4.96 -2.47
C ASP A 426 17.29 4.82 -1.05
N ALA A 427 17.00 5.96 -0.43
CA ALA A 427 16.40 6.05 0.91
C ALA A 427 14.89 6.32 0.91
N ALA A 428 14.24 6.39 -0.26
CA ALA A 428 12.78 6.44 -0.34
C ALA A 428 12.17 5.04 -0.09
N SER A 429 10.87 4.97 0.17
CA SER A 429 10.16 3.70 0.43
C SER A 429 9.15 3.30 -0.65
N PHE A 430 9.00 4.07 -1.73
CA PHE A 430 8.03 3.81 -2.81
C PHE A 430 8.48 4.40 -4.17
N GLY A 431 7.82 3.96 -5.25
CA GLY A 431 8.08 4.42 -6.61
C GLY A 431 9.33 3.80 -7.27
N PRO A 432 9.57 4.05 -8.58
CA PRO A 432 10.78 3.65 -9.29
C PRO A 432 12.07 4.26 -8.72
N VAL A 433 13.22 3.80 -9.21
CA VAL A 433 14.56 4.21 -8.74
C VAL A 433 15.48 4.65 -9.87
N ILE A 434 16.60 5.29 -9.51
CA ILE A 434 17.70 5.61 -10.41
C ILE A 434 18.35 4.29 -10.87
N PRO A 435 18.65 4.10 -12.16
CA PRO A 435 19.28 2.88 -12.68
C PRO A 435 20.53 2.47 -11.89
N GLY A 436 20.53 1.25 -11.35
CA GLY A 436 21.66 0.70 -10.60
C GLY A 436 21.79 1.16 -9.14
N ALA A 437 20.80 1.89 -8.61
CA ALA A 437 20.72 2.21 -7.19
C ALA A 437 20.19 1.03 -6.35
N LEU A 438 20.78 0.83 -5.17
CA LEU A 438 20.33 -0.16 -4.20
C LEU A 438 19.21 0.45 -3.35
N SER A 439 18.00 -0.11 -3.44
CA SER A 439 16.87 0.37 -2.67
C SER A 439 16.89 -0.19 -1.24
N PHE A 440 17.09 0.72 -0.28
CA PHE A 440 17.17 0.46 1.16
C PHE A 440 15.95 1.08 1.85
N ILE A 441 14.88 0.31 1.96
CA ILE A 441 13.59 0.77 2.50
C ILE A 441 13.78 1.30 3.93
N ASN A 442 13.28 2.52 4.16
CA ASN A 442 13.35 3.27 5.42
C ASN A 442 14.77 3.66 5.91
N SER A 443 15.83 3.54 5.10
CA SER A 443 17.22 3.80 5.56
C SER A 443 17.51 5.21 6.10
N GLY A 444 16.62 6.16 5.85
CA GLY A 444 16.71 7.53 6.35
C GLY A 444 16.05 7.82 7.70
N LEU A 445 15.47 6.83 8.40
CA LEU A 445 14.87 7.07 9.71
C LEU A 445 15.92 7.53 10.74
N ALA A 446 15.45 8.21 11.79
CA ALA A 446 16.19 8.57 12.99
C ALA A 446 15.23 8.75 14.16
N PHE A 447 15.69 8.46 15.38
CA PHE A 447 14.88 8.48 16.61
C PHE A 447 15.48 9.40 17.69
N GLU A 448 14.64 9.87 18.61
CA GLU A 448 15.10 10.64 19.78
C GLU A 448 15.48 9.73 20.97
N ASP A 449 14.82 8.58 21.12
CA ASP A 449 15.20 7.56 22.11
C ASP A 449 16.41 6.76 21.59
N ASP A 450 17.55 6.86 22.29
CA ASP A 450 18.75 6.07 22.05
C ASP A 450 18.48 4.56 22.01
N LYS A 451 17.46 4.06 22.72
CA LYS A 451 17.09 2.62 22.69
C LYS A 451 16.51 2.18 21.35
N LEU A 452 16.00 3.12 20.55
CA LEU A 452 15.54 2.89 19.17
C LEU A 452 16.65 3.24 18.18
N GLU A 453 17.35 4.37 18.37
CA GLU A 453 18.40 4.84 17.47
C GLU A 453 19.63 3.92 17.46
N GLN A 454 20.13 3.45 18.61
CA GLN A 454 21.35 2.62 18.65
C GLN A 454 21.19 1.29 17.89
N PRO A 455 20.13 0.48 18.10
CA PRO A 455 19.92 -0.73 17.31
C PRO A 455 19.63 -0.44 15.83
N TYR A 456 18.95 0.67 15.52
CA TYR A 456 18.69 1.10 14.15
C TYR A 456 20.00 1.49 13.43
N ALA A 457 20.86 2.26 14.08
CA ALA A 457 22.15 2.69 13.55
C ALA A 457 23.09 1.50 13.33
N GLU A 458 23.05 0.48 14.20
CA GLU A 458 23.75 -0.78 13.97
C GLU A 458 23.24 -1.48 12.70
N ARG A 459 21.91 -1.66 12.56
CA ARG A 459 21.27 -2.25 11.37
C ARG A 459 21.63 -1.48 10.09
N PHE A 460 21.60 -0.15 10.12
CA PHE A 460 22.04 0.69 9.01
C PHE A 460 23.51 0.46 8.67
N GLY A 461 24.40 0.47 9.67
CA GLY A 461 25.82 0.26 9.46
C GLY A 461 26.17 -1.15 8.98
N GLN A 462 25.39 -2.16 9.35
CA GLN A 462 25.52 -3.53 8.83
C GLN A 462 25.08 -3.62 7.35
N MET A 463 23.92 -3.03 6.99
CA MET A 463 23.44 -3.03 5.60
C MET A 463 24.34 -2.22 4.67
N LEU A 464 24.82 -1.06 5.12
CA LEU A 464 25.71 -0.22 4.33
C LEU A 464 27.04 -0.91 4.06
N ARG A 465 27.65 -1.56 5.06
CA ARG A 465 28.87 -2.39 4.87
C ARG A 465 28.65 -3.62 3.97
N ALA A 466 27.40 -4.10 3.83
CA ALA A 466 27.07 -5.16 2.88
C ALA A 466 26.91 -4.67 1.43
N ALA A 467 26.68 -3.37 1.22
CA ALA A 467 26.61 -2.72 -0.09
C ALA A 467 27.95 -2.09 -0.53
N ALA A 468 28.68 -1.49 0.41
CA ALA A 468 29.94 -0.78 0.21
C ALA A 468 30.98 -1.24 1.25
N PRO A 469 31.59 -2.42 1.10
CA PRO A 469 32.51 -2.97 2.11
C PRO A 469 33.82 -2.19 2.24
N ASP A 470 34.25 -1.46 1.21
CA ASP A 470 35.34 -0.49 1.29
C ASP A 470 34.78 0.90 1.68
N LEU A 471 35.24 1.41 2.83
CA LEU A 471 34.88 2.73 3.35
C LEU A 471 35.38 3.90 2.48
N ASN A 472 36.29 3.63 1.54
CA ASN A 472 36.83 4.62 0.61
C ASN A 472 36.10 4.66 -0.73
N LYS A 473 35.27 3.67 -1.05
CA LYS A 473 34.46 3.71 -2.27
C LYS A 473 33.40 4.81 -2.15
N PRO A 474 33.23 5.70 -3.15
CA PRO A 474 32.19 6.72 -3.14
C PRO A 474 30.78 6.13 -2.92
N VAL A 475 30.06 6.65 -1.92
CA VAL A 475 28.66 6.30 -1.63
C VAL A 475 27.76 7.52 -1.78
N VAL A 476 26.75 7.42 -2.65
CA VAL A 476 25.75 8.48 -2.91
C VAL A 476 24.43 8.11 -2.24
N PHE A 477 23.88 9.01 -1.43
CA PHE A 477 22.54 8.89 -0.86
C PHE A 477 21.56 9.85 -1.52
N TYR A 478 20.38 9.34 -1.89
CA TYR A 478 19.29 10.15 -2.45
C TYR A 478 17.91 9.66 -1.97
N CYS A 479 16.87 10.46 -2.23
CA CYS A 479 15.48 10.14 -1.90
C CYS A 479 14.53 10.77 -2.95
N SER A 480 13.23 10.85 -2.66
CA SER A 480 12.19 11.37 -3.56
C SER A 480 12.48 12.76 -4.15
N HIS A 481 12.95 13.70 -3.35
CA HIS A 481 13.13 15.12 -3.73
C HIS A 481 14.04 15.86 -2.73
N SER A 482 14.46 17.07 -3.11
CA SER A 482 15.29 18.00 -2.32
C SER A 482 14.79 18.24 -0.90
N GLU A 483 13.48 18.25 -0.64
CA GLU A 483 12.93 18.43 0.71
C GLU A 483 12.89 17.15 1.59
N SER A 484 13.53 16.05 1.20
CA SER A 484 13.51 14.82 2.01
C SER A 484 14.72 14.70 2.94
N TRP A 485 14.46 14.60 4.24
CA TRP A 485 15.50 14.39 5.26
C TRP A 485 15.97 12.93 5.37
N LEU A 486 15.30 11.99 4.70
CA LEU A 486 15.71 10.58 4.70
C LEU A 486 17.13 10.40 4.13
N SER A 487 17.45 11.04 2.99
CA SER A 487 18.79 10.99 2.41
C SER A 487 19.83 11.79 3.20
N VAL A 488 19.42 12.88 3.86
CA VAL A 488 20.27 13.64 4.78
C VAL A 488 20.71 12.78 5.96
N ASN A 489 19.76 12.16 6.65
CA ASN A 489 20.03 11.29 7.80
C ASN A 489 20.91 10.09 7.41
N ALA A 490 20.65 9.47 6.26
CA ALA A 490 21.44 8.36 5.74
C ALA A 490 22.90 8.77 5.44
N ALA A 491 23.11 9.91 4.77
CA ALA A 491 24.44 10.43 4.48
C ALA A 491 25.20 10.81 5.77
N MET A 492 24.56 11.52 6.71
CA MET A 492 25.16 11.87 8.00
C MET A 492 25.58 10.62 8.80
N ARG A 493 24.72 9.59 8.85
CA ARG A 493 25.03 8.33 9.54
C ARG A 493 26.13 7.53 8.83
N ALA A 494 26.19 7.55 7.49
CA ALA A 494 27.31 6.97 6.74
C ALA A 494 28.64 7.68 7.04
N ARG A 495 28.64 9.01 7.15
CA ARG A 495 29.85 9.76 7.52
C ARG A 495 30.33 9.44 8.94
N GLN A 496 29.40 9.31 9.88
CA GLN A 496 29.69 8.88 11.26
C GLN A 496 30.25 7.45 11.35
N LEU A 497 29.89 6.57 10.41
CA LEU A 497 30.43 5.21 10.28
C LEU A 497 31.84 5.15 9.66
N GLY A 498 32.47 6.29 9.37
CA GLY A 498 33.85 6.37 8.90
C GLY A 498 34.03 6.29 7.37
N TYR A 499 32.96 6.35 6.58
CA TYR A 499 33.08 6.43 5.13
C TYR A 499 33.78 7.75 4.74
N THR A 500 34.82 7.65 3.91
CA THR A 500 35.68 8.80 3.56
C THR A 500 35.13 9.61 2.38
N GLN A 501 34.42 8.95 1.46
CA GLN A 501 33.77 9.57 0.30
C GLN A 501 32.24 9.41 0.37
N VAL A 502 31.60 10.26 1.17
CA VAL A 502 30.13 10.33 1.30
C VAL A 502 29.57 11.49 0.47
N ILE A 503 28.55 11.19 -0.33
CA ILE A 503 27.88 12.12 -1.22
C ILE A 503 26.37 12.13 -0.92
N TRP A 504 25.78 13.31 -0.92
CA TRP A 504 24.35 13.53 -0.89
C TRP A 504 23.89 14.13 -2.23
N TYR A 505 23.09 13.37 -2.98
CA TYR A 505 22.42 13.89 -4.18
C TYR A 505 21.10 14.51 -3.74
N ARG A 506 21.10 15.85 -3.57
CA ARG A 506 19.98 16.58 -2.98
C ARG A 506 18.73 16.52 -3.85
N GLY A 507 18.81 16.87 -5.13
CA GLY A 507 17.64 16.98 -6.01
C GLY A 507 16.78 15.71 -6.08
N GLY A 508 17.43 14.55 -5.90
CA GLY A 508 16.77 13.27 -5.73
C GLY A 508 16.04 12.80 -6.98
N PHE A 509 15.12 11.85 -6.80
CA PHE A 509 14.38 11.25 -7.91
C PHE A 509 13.59 12.28 -8.75
N LYS A 510 13.08 13.33 -8.10
CA LYS A 510 12.41 14.45 -8.76
C LYS A 510 13.35 15.20 -9.73
N ALA A 511 14.54 15.61 -9.30
CA ALA A 511 15.49 16.28 -10.21
C ALA A 511 15.94 15.33 -11.34
N TRP A 512 16.24 14.08 -11.01
CA TRP A 512 16.63 13.05 -12.00
C TRP A 512 15.60 12.90 -13.13
N THR A 513 14.31 12.78 -12.77
CA THR A 513 13.22 12.67 -13.76
C THR A 513 12.94 13.99 -14.49
N GLN A 514 13.06 15.14 -13.82
CA GLN A 514 12.93 16.45 -14.46
C GLN A 514 14.07 16.76 -15.45
N ALA A 515 15.25 16.14 -15.27
CA ALA A 515 16.35 16.17 -16.24
C ALA A 515 16.14 15.24 -17.46
N GLY A 516 15.02 14.50 -17.53
CA GLY A 516 14.73 13.55 -18.60
C GLY A 516 15.54 12.25 -18.55
N LEU A 517 16.13 11.91 -17.40
CA LEU A 517 16.94 10.70 -17.24
C LEU A 517 16.06 9.44 -17.04
N PRO A 518 16.49 8.27 -17.56
CA PRO A 518 15.72 7.03 -17.48
C PRO A 518 15.66 6.47 -16.06
N THR A 519 14.66 5.62 -15.79
CA THR A 519 14.39 5.06 -14.45
C THR A 519 13.97 3.59 -14.56
N VAL A 520 14.13 2.84 -13.48
CA VAL A 520 13.83 1.40 -13.41
C VAL A 520 12.86 1.07 -12.28
N GLY A 521 12.18 -0.08 -12.40
CA GLY A 521 11.33 -0.61 -11.33
C GLY A 521 12.15 -0.86 -10.06
N ARG A 522 11.56 -0.59 -8.90
CA ARG A 522 12.25 -0.75 -7.60
C ARG A 522 12.38 -2.23 -7.25
N VAL A 523 13.58 -2.69 -6.93
CA VAL A 523 13.80 -4.02 -6.36
C VAL A 523 14.53 -3.87 -5.01
N PRO A 524 13.82 -3.99 -3.86
CA PRO A 524 14.41 -3.73 -2.55
C PRO A 524 15.41 -4.82 -2.16
N VAL A 525 16.56 -4.41 -1.63
CA VAL A 525 17.65 -5.32 -1.20
C VAL A 525 17.97 -5.23 0.30
N ALA A 526 17.54 -4.14 0.95
CA ALA A 526 17.57 -3.99 2.40
C ALA A 526 16.26 -3.35 2.90
N VAL A 527 15.83 -3.75 4.09
CA VAL A 527 14.73 -3.12 4.83
C VAL A 527 15.22 -2.77 6.24
N LEU A 528 14.91 -1.56 6.68
CA LEU A 528 15.22 -1.09 8.02
C LEU A 528 13.94 -0.74 8.79
N TYR A 529 14.02 -0.96 10.10
CA TYR A 529 13.08 -0.61 11.16
C TYR A 529 13.92 -0.43 12.44
#